data_AF-A0A937HGH3-F1
#
_entry.id   AF-A0A937HGH3-F1
#
_cell.length_a   1.000
_cell.length_b   1.000
_cell.length_c   1.000
_cell.angle_alpha   90.00
_cell.angle_beta   90.00
_cell.angle_gamma   90.00
#
_symmetry.space_group_name_H-M   'P 1'
#
loop_
_entity.id
_entity.type
_entity.pdbx_description
1 polymer ?
#
loop_
_entity_poly.entity_id
_entity_poly.type
_entity_poly.pdbx_seq_one_letter_code
_entity_poly.pdbx_strand_id
1 'polypeptide(L)' 'RTGVVTDNGGVILDVHHLDLTDPLAMELRLNQIAGIISHGIFAQRGADIFFIAHSDGVQKTIK' A
#
# COMPACT_ATOMS: atom_id res chain seq x y z
N ARG A 1 -2.50 -6.26 -13.35
CA ARG A 1 -3.17 -7.57 -13.34
C ARG A 1 -4.15 -7.74 -14.50
N THR A 2 -3.88 -8.66 -15.41
CA THR A 2 -4.78 -8.94 -16.55
C THR A 2 -6.08 -9.59 -16.09
N GLY A 3 -7.21 -9.12 -16.61
CA GLY A 3 -8.53 -9.70 -16.36
C GLY A 3 -9.12 -9.41 -14.97
N VAL A 4 -8.48 -8.57 -14.15
CA VAL A 4 -8.98 -8.18 -12.83
C VAL A 4 -9.50 -6.75 -12.87
N VAL A 5 -10.75 -6.60 -12.45
CA VAL A 5 -11.45 -5.32 -12.30
C VAL A 5 -11.89 -5.21 -10.84
N THR A 6 -11.67 -4.05 -10.22
CA THR A 6 -12.10 -3.80 -8.84
C THR A 6 -13.62 -3.63 -8.77
N ASP A 7 -14.18 -3.71 -7.57
CA ASP A 7 -15.56 -3.32 -7.27
C ASP A 7 -15.91 -1.89 -7.77
N ASN A 8 -14.96 -0.97 -7.67
CA ASN A 8 -15.08 0.41 -8.19
C ASN A 8 -14.82 0.55 -9.70
N GLY A 9 -14.71 -0.56 -10.45
CA GLY A 9 -14.53 -0.55 -11.91
C GLY A 9 -13.13 -0.18 -12.39
N GLY A 10 -12.15 -0.04 -11.49
CA GLY A 10 -10.75 0.23 -11.82
C GLY A 10 -10.00 -1.02 -12.28
N VAL A 11 -8.97 -0.83 -13.10
CA VAL A 11 -7.97 -1.88 -13.39
C VAL A 11 -6.81 -1.79 -12.40
N ILE A 12 -6.17 -2.92 -12.11
CA ILE A 12 -5.00 -2.97 -11.22
C ILE A 12 -3.72 -2.95 -12.05
N LEU A 13 -2.82 -2.02 -11.77
CA LEU A 13 -1.44 -2.04 -12.25
C LEU A 13 -0.52 -2.52 -11.13
N ASP A 14 0.04 -3.72 -11.27
CA ASP A 14 1.05 -4.24 -10.33
C ASP A 14 2.41 -3.66 -10.75
N VAL A 15 3.00 -2.78 -9.94
CA VAL A 15 4.27 -2.11 -10.23
C VAL A 15 5.41 -2.84 -9.52
N HIS A 16 6.35 -3.37 -10.30
CA HIS A 16 7.56 -4.01 -9.78
C HIS A 16 8.72 -3.01 -9.69
N HIS A 17 9.64 -3.24 -8.75
CA HIS A 17 10.87 -2.43 -8.57
C HIS A 17 10.63 -0.94 -8.34
N LEU A 18 9.46 -0.58 -7.78
CA LEU A 18 9.19 0.79 -7.37
C LEU A 18 10.14 1.18 -6.23
N ASP A 19 10.85 2.30 -6.38
CA ASP A 19 11.68 2.85 -5.32
C ASP A 19 10.79 3.42 -4.21
N LEU A 20 10.83 2.76 -3.04
CA LEU A 20 10.10 3.13 -1.83
C LEU A 20 11.06 3.59 -0.72
N THR A 21 12.21 4.16 -1.07
CA THR A 21 13.14 4.76 -0.09
C THR A 21 12.47 5.84 0.76
N ASP A 22 11.57 6.62 0.16
CA ASP A 22 10.65 7.52 0.86
C ASP A 22 9.19 7.21 0.46
N PRO A 23 8.50 6.34 1.24
CA PRO A 23 7.13 5.94 0.95
C PRO A 23 6.12 7.09 1.02
N LEU A 24 6.31 8.07 1.91
CA LEU A 24 5.39 9.19 2.06
C LEU A 24 5.47 10.12 0.85
N ALA A 25 6.68 10.47 0.40
CA ALA A 25 6.85 11.24 -0.82
C ALA A 25 6.30 10.49 -2.04
N MET A 26 6.47 9.17 -2.11
CA MET A 26 5.91 8.37 -3.21
C MET A 26 4.38 8.37 -3.21
N GLU A 27 3.74 8.12 -2.06
CA GLU A 27 2.29 8.20 -1.89
C GLU A 27 1.74 9.56 -2.33
N LEU A 28 2.32 10.66 -1.84
CA LEU A 28 1.88 12.02 -2.21
C LEU A 28 2.01 12.28 -3.71
N ARG A 29 3.07 11.78 -4.38
CA ARG A 29 3.23 11.90 -5.83
C ARG A 29 2.17 11.11 -6.60
N LEU A 30 1.90 9.86 -6.21
CA LEU A 30 0.90 9.02 -6.88
C LEU A 30 -0.51 9.65 -6.81
N ASN A 31 -0.86 10.25 -5.67
CA ASN A 31 -2.14 10.95 -5.51
C ASN A 31 -2.37 12.11 -6.50
N GLN A 32 -1.30 12.64 -7.13
CA GLN A 32 -1.41 13.72 -8.11
C GLN A 32 -1.48 13.23 -9.56
N ILE A 33 -1.43 11.92 -9.81
CA ILE A 33 -1.51 11.37 -11.17
C ILE A 33 -2.99 11.19 -11.55
N ALA A 34 -3.44 11.94 -12.55
CA ALA A 34 -4.79 11.82 -13.08
C ALA A 34 -5.10 10.38 -13.53
N GLY A 35 -6.26 9.86 -13.13
CA GLY A 35 -6.71 8.50 -13.43
C GLY A 35 -6.31 7.46 -12.40
N ILE A 36 -5.42 7.77 -11.44
CA ILE A 36 -5.24 6.92 -10.26
C ILE A 36 -6.47 7.07 -9.36
N ILE A 37 -7.15 5.95 -9.11
CA ILE A 37 -8.26 5.87 -8.15
C ILE A 37 -7.71 5.71 -6.73
N SER A 38 -6.72 4.84 -6.56
CA SER A 38 -6.06 4.55 -5.28
C SER A 38 -4.69 3.89 -5.52
N HIS A 39 -3.84 3.88 -4.50
CA HIS A 39 -2.56 3.17 -4.48
C HIS A 39 -2.40 2.34 -3.20
N GLY A 40 -1.55 1.32 -3.25
CA GLY A 40 -1.33 0.40 -2.12
C GLY A 40 -0.34 0.88 -1.05
N ILE A 41 0.12 2.13 -1.09
CA ILE A 41 1.04 2.70 -0.09
C ILE A 41 0.23 3.37 1.03
N PHE A 42 0.55 3.04 2.29
CA PHE A 42 -0.10 3.57 3.50
C PHE A 42 0.95 4.20 4.42
N ALA A 43 1.60 5.27 3.97
CA ALA A 43 2.69 5.94 4.71
C ALA A 43 2.18 7.18 5.45
N GLN A 44 1.29 7.96 4.85
CA GLN A 44 0.66 9.13 5.49
C GLN A 44 -0.18 8.73 6.70
N ARG A 45 -0.94 7.64 6.58
CA ARG A 45 -1.64 6.99 7.70
C ARG A 45 -1.24 5.52 7.79
N GLY A 46 -0.06 5.29 8.37
CA GLY A 46 0.42 3.94 8.69
C GLY A 46 -0.34 3.30 9.86
N ALA A 47 -0.01 2.04 10.13
CA ALA A 47 -0.57 1.32 11.26
C ALA A 47 -0.11 1.92 12.60
N ASP A 48 -1.06 2.12 13.51
CA ASP A 48 -0.81 2.54 14.90
C ASP A 48 -0.35 1.33 15.76
N ILE A 49 -0.89 0.15 15.46
CA ILE A 49 -0.58 -1.12 16.12
C ILE A 49 -0.48 -2.20 15.04
N PHE A 50 0.51 -3.08 15.15
CA PHE A 50 0.61 -4.25 14.28
C PHE A 50 0.87 -5.53 15.09
N PHE A 51 0.30 -6.62 14.60
CA PHE A 51 0.45 -7.96 15.16
C PHE A 51 1.25 -8.82 14.19
N ILE A 52 2.36 -9.39 14.66
CA ILE A 52 3.21 -10.27 13.87
C ILE A 52 3.08 -11.69 14.42
N ALA A 53 2.64 -12.61 13.56
CA ALA A 53 2.61 -14.03 13.89
C ALA A 53 4.01 -14.64 13.67
N HIS A 54 4.51 -15.30 14.71
CA HIS A 54 5.71 -16.12 14.73
C HIS A 54 5.34 -17.58 15.02
N SER A 55 6.27 -18.51 14.87
CA SER A 55 6.03 -19.93 15.16
C SER A 55 5.70 -20.21 16.63
N ASP A 56 6.10 -19.32 17.54
CA ASP A 56 5.95 -19.43 18.99
C ASP A 56 4.82 -18.54 19.56
N GLY A 57 4.14 -17.73 18.72
CA GLY A 57 3.03 -16.90 19.16
C GLY A 57 2.81 -15.65 18.31
N VAL A 58 2.07 -14.69 18.87
CA VAL A 58 1.78 -13.40 18.22
C VAL A 58 2.40 -12.27 19.02
N GLN A 59 3.29 -11.50 18.39
CA GLN A 59 3.85 -10.28 18.96
C GLN A 59 2.99 -9.07 18.59
N LYS A 60 2.61 -8.28 19.59
CA LYS A 60 1.98 -6.98 19.40
C LYS A 60 3.03 -5.87 19.49
N THR A 61 3.09 -4.98 18.51
CA THR A 61 3.92 -3.78 18.53
C THR A 61 3.06 -2.53 18.32
N ILE A 62 3.41 -1.46 19.03
CA ILE A 62 2.76 -0.15 18.95
C ILE A 62 3.80 0.83 18.38
N LYS A 63 3.40 1.64 17.40
CA LYS A 63 4.26 2.63 16.76
C LYS A 63 4.46 3.86 17.65
#